data_AF-A0A959FQT3-F1
#
_entry.id   AF-A0A959FQT3-F1
#
_cell.length_a   1.000
_cell.length_b   1.000
_cell.length_c   1.000
_cell.angle_alpha   90.00
_cell.angle_beta   90.00
_cell.angle_gamma   90.00
#
_symmetry.space_group_name_H-M   'P 1'
#
loop_
_entity.id
_entity.type
_entity.pdbx_description
1 polymer ?
#
loop_
_entity_poly.entity_id
_entity_poly.type
_entity_poly.pdbx_seq_one_letter_code
_entity_poly.pdbx_strand_id
1 'polypeptide(L)'
;MNIAVLTPDREIFHGPIKSVKVPGTKGEFQVLENHAPIVSSLDPGRVEIVTGDGEYSYFNEESGQIETAREAGRKLIYLIEGG
;
A
#
# COMPACT_ATOMS: atom_id res chain seq x y z
N MET A 1 10.51 -5.60 -4.46
CA MET A 1 10.21 -4.16 -4.52
C MET A 1 9.62 -3.78 -3.18
N ASN A 2 10.15 -2.76 -2.53
CA ASN A 2 9.60 -2.25 -1.28
C ASN A 2 8.76 -1.01 -1.59
N ILE A 3 7.60 -0.90 -0.94
CA ILE A 3 6.82 0.34 -0.95
C ILE A 3 6.72 0.88 0.47
N ALA A 4 6.64 2.21 0.56
CA ALA A 4 6.24 2.91 1.76
C ALA A 4 5.00 3.73 1.42
N VAL A 5 3.93 3.54 2.17
CA VAL A 5 2.69 4.28 2.03
C VAL A 5 2.62 5.25 3.20
N LEU A 6 2.61 6.54 2.87
CA LEU A 6 2.73 7.63 3.83
C LEU A 6 1.46 8.48 3.77
N THR A 7 0.93 8.80 4.94
CA THR A 7 -0.11 9.83 5.12
C THR A 7 0.53 11.04 5.81
N PRO A 8 -0.12 12.22 5.80
CA PRO A 8 0.40 13.41 6.48
C PRO A 8 0.68 13.19 7.97
N ASP A 9 -0.06 12.25 8.59
CA ASP A 9 0.02 11.97 10.02
C ASP A 9 1.06 10.89 10.34
N ARG A 10 1.15 9.84 9.51
CA ARG A 10 2.00 8.66 9.77
C ARG A 10 2.25 7.78 8.54
N GLU A 11 3.24 6.89 8.65
CA GLU A 11 3.41 5.76 7.72
C GLU A 11 2.32 4.71 7.99
N ILE A 12 1.60 4.29 6.94
CA ILE A 12 0.52 3.29 7.07
C ILE A 12 0.92 1.90 6.58
N PHE A 13 1.95 1.79 5.74
CA PHE A 13 2.48 0.51 5.30
C PHE A 13 3.93 0.66 4.85
N HIS A 14 4.77 -0.30 5.20
CA HIS A 14 6.16 -0.36 4.75
C HIS A 14 6.57 -1.81 4.55
N GLY A 15 7.06 -2.16 3.37
CA GLY A 15 7.68 -3.46 3.19
C GLY A 15 7.67 -3.97 1.76
N PRO A 16 8.13 -5.23 1.57
CA PRO A 16 8.11 -5.89 0.30
C PRO A 16 6.67 -6.22 -0.11
N ILE A 17 6.32 -5.88 -1.35
CA ILE A 17 5.03 -6.22 -1.95
C ILE A 17 5.23 -7.01 -3.23
N LYS A 18 4.20 -7.77 -3.59
CA LYS A 18 4.09 -8.44 -4.88
C LYS A 18 3.38 -7.55 -5.89
N SER A 19 2.31 -6.90 -5.47
CA SER A 19 1.57 -5.95 -6.31
C SER A 19 0.79 -4.96 -5.47
N VAL A 20 0.59 -3.76 -6.00
CA VAL A 20 -0.31 -2.75 -5.42
C VAL A 20 -1.28 -2.27 -6.48
N LYS A 21 -2.54 -2.12 -6.13
CA LYS A 21 -3.57 -1.49 -6.96
C LYS A 21 -4.00 -0.19 -6.31
N VAL A 22 -3.99 0.89 -7.07
CA VAL A 22 -4.35 2.22 -6.61
C VAL A 22 -5.43 2.83 -7.51
N PRO A 23 -6.30 3.69 -6.95
CA PRO A 23 -7.26 4.47 -7.72
C PRO A 23 -6.54 5.68 -8.34
N GLY A 24 -6.29 5.63 -9.66
CA GLY A 24 -5.78 6.78 -10.39
C GLY A 24 -6.89 7.68 -10.93
N THR A 25 -6.55 8.93 -11.25
CA THR A 25 -7.51 9.94 -11.77
C THR A 25 -8.19 9.59 -13.08
N LYS A 26 -7.56 8.72 -13.88
CA LYS A 26 -8.13 8.23 -15.14
C LYS A 26 -8.60 6.77 -15.06
N GLY A 27 -8.56 6.16 -13.88
CA GLY A 27 -8.91 4.75 -13.66
C GLY A 27 -8.01 4.04 -12.63
N GLU A 28 -8.45 2.86 -12.19
CA GLU A 28 -7.65 1.99 -11.33
C GLU A 28 -6.43 1.47 -12.08
N PHE A 29 -5.23 1.55 -11.50
CA PHE A 29 -4.04 0.95 -12.09
C PHE A 29 -3.30 0.08 -11.06
N GLN A 30 -2.69 -0.99 -11.57
CA GLN A 30 -1.93 -1.95 -10.77
C GLN A 30 -0.45 -1.83 -11.11
N VAL A 31 0.36 -1.74 -10.06
CA VAL A 31 1.82 -1.72 -10.13
C VAL A 31 2.33 -3.08 -9.64
N LEU A 32 3.19 -3.70 -10.43
CA LEU A 32 3.82 -5.00 -10.15
C LEU A 32 5.28 -4.81 -9.73
N GLU A 33 5.89 -5.89 -9.23
CA GLU A 33 7.32 -5.96 -9.01
C GLU A 33 8.12 -5.56 -10.27
N ASN A 34 9.20 -4.80 -10.09
CA ASN A 34 10.06 -4.22 -11.14
C ASN A 34 9.50 -3.02 -11.93
N HIS A 35 8.42 -2.39 -11.47
CA HIS A 35 8.02 -1.10 -12.01
C HIS A 35 9.03 0.02 -11.64
N ALA A 36 9.24 0.98 -12.53
CA ALA A 36 10.02 2.19 -12.26
C ALA A 36 9.33 3.09 -11.19
N PRO A 37 10.05 3.96 -10.48
CA PRO A 37 9.41 4.95 -9.60
C PRO A 37 8.47 5.85 -10.41
N ILE A 38 7.21 5.96 -9.97
CA ILE A 38 6.19 6.84 -10.53
C ILE A 38 5.76 7.84 -9.46
N VAL A 39 5.48 9.07 -9.88
CA VAL A 39 4.72 10.05 -9.09
C VAL A 39 3.41 10.31 -9.83
N SER A 40 2.29 10.12 -9.16
CA SER A 40 0.95 10.38 -9.71
C SER A 40 0.03 10.87 -8.60
N SER A 41 -0.89 11.77 -8.95
CA SER A 41 -2.06 12.06 -8.11
C SER A 41 -2.98 10.85 -8.10
N LEU A 42 -3.59 10.58 -6.94
CA LEU A 42 -4.49 9.46 -6.72
C LEU A 42 -5.84 10.02 -6.28
N ASP A 43 -6.89 9.48 -6.87
CA ASP A 43 -8.25 9.87 -6.50
C ASP A 43 -8.68 9.17 -5.21
N PRO A 44 -9.73 9.70 -4.54
CA PRO A 44 -10.31 9.03 -3.40
C PRO A 44 -10.78 7.62 -3.78
N GLY A 45 -10.41 6.61 -2.99
CA GLY A 45 -10.81 5.24 -3.28
C GLY A 45 -10.04 4.18 -2.51
N ARG A 46 -10.16 2.93 -3.00
CA ARG A 46 -9.54 1.76 -2.38
C ARG A 46 -8.13 1.52 -2.95
N VAL A 47 -7.16 1.40 -2.06
CA VAL A 47 -5.81 0.93 -2.36
C VAL A 47 -5.72 -0.52 -1.89
N GLU A 48 -5.40 -1.43 -2.81
CA GLU A 48 -5.24 -2.86 -2.52
C GLU A 48 -3.76 -3.23 -2.59
N ILE A 49 -3.17 -3.69 -1.49
CA ILE A 49 -1.77 -4.10 -1.41
C ILE A 49 -1.70 -5.62 -1.23
N VAL A 50 -0.91 -6.28 -2.06
CA VAL A 50 -0.59 -7.70 -1.92
C VAL A 50 0.84 -7.80 -1.42
N THR A 51 0.99 -8.27 -0.18
CA THR A 51 2.27 -8.44 0.51
C THR A 51 3.15 -9.48 -0.20
N GLY A 52 4.45 -9.19 -0.25
CA GLY A 52 5.46 -10.06 -0.83
C GLY A 52 6.04 -11.03 0.20
N ASP A 53 7.02 -11.82 -0.23
CA ASP A 53 7.79 -12.66 0.68
C ASP A 53 8.75 -11.76 1.49
N GLY A 54 8.53 -11.65 2.80
CA GLY A 54 9.34 -10.84 3.68
C GLY A 54 8.57 -10.25 4.86
N GLU A 55 9.29 -9.50 5.68
CA GLU A 55 8.72 -8.75 6.80
C GLU A 55 8.18 -7.41 6.32
N TYR A 56 6.95 -7.08 6.70
CA TYR A 56 6.32 -5.79 6.41
C TYR A 56 5.65 -5.24 7.66
N SER A 57 5.64 -3.92 7.75
CA SER A 57 4.91 -3.16 8.75
C SER A 57 3.62 -2.62 8.13
N TYR A 58 2.52 -2.71 8.85
CA TYR A 58 1.22 -2.22 8.42
C TYR A 58 0.50 -1.53 9.57
N PHE A 59 -0.28 -0.51 9.26
CA PHE A 59 -1.13 0.15 10.23
C PHE A 59 -2.40 -0.65 10.43
N ASN A 60 -2.66 -1.01 11.68
CA ASN A 60 -3.89 -1.66 12.08
C ASN A 60 -4.84 -0.61 12.65
N GLU A 61 -5.96 -0.39 11.95
CA GLU A 61 -6.98 0.60 12.34
C GLU A 61 -7.74 0.20 13.61
N GLU A 62 -7.83 -1.10 13.94
CA GLU A 62 -8.46 -1.58 15.18
C GLU A 62 -7.57 -1.34 16.40
N SER A 63 -6.25 -1.55 16.28
CA SER A 63 -5.31 -1.35 17.40
C SER A 63 -4.71 0.06 17.45
N GLY A 64 -4.89 0.84 16.38
CA GLY A 64 -4.38 2.21 16.24
C GLY A 64 -2.84 2.29 16.20
N GLN A 65 -2.16 1.17 15.93
CA GLN A 65 -0.71 1.04 16.01
C GLN A 65 -0.14 0.36 14.75
N ILE A 66 1.17 0.54 14.54
CA ILE A 66 1.90 -0.14 13.47
C ILE A 66 2.28 -1.53 13.97
N GLU A 67 1.80 -2.55 13.26
CA GLU A 67 2.15 -3.94 13.51
C GLU A 67 3.10 -4.43 12.44
N THR A 68 3.96 -5.39 12.79
CA THR A 68 4.87 -6.04 11.84
C THR A 68 4.46 -7.48 11.67
N ALA A 69 4.32 -7.91 10.41
CA ALA A 69 3.95 -9.27 10.05
C ALA A 69 4.88 -9.80 8.96
N ARG A 70 4.96 -11.14 8.90
CA ARG A 70 5.75 -11.88 7.93
C ARG A 70 4.88 -12.94 7.27
N GLU A 71 3.90 -12.47 6.49
CA GLU A 71 2.95 -13.32 5.77
C GLU A 71 2.89 -12.93 4.30
N ALA A 72 3.35 -13.80 3.41
CA ALA A 72 3.32 -13.56 1.97
C ALA A 72 1.92 -13.79 1.40
N GLY A 73 1.48 -12.92 0.50
CA GLY A 73 0.19 -13.05 -0.19
C GLY A 73 -1.02 -12.55 0.60
N ARG A 74 -0.82 -11.96 1.78
CA ARG A 74 -1.86 -11.22 2.50
C ARG A 74 -2.31 -10.02 1.68
N LYS A 75 -3.62 -9.86 1.54
CA LYS A 75 -4.25 -8.72 0.87
C LYS A 75 -4.69 -7.70 1.90
N LEU A 76 -4.13 -6.49 1.83
CA LEU A 76 -4.49 -5.35 2.66
C LEU A 76 -5.27 -4.36 1.80
N ILE A 77 -6.34 -3.79 2.35
CA ILE A 77 -7.19 -2.83 1.65
C ILE A 77 -7.26 -1.57 2.52
N TYR A 78 -6.86 -0.44 1.96
CA TYR A 78 -6.91 0.86 2.60
C TYR A 78 -7.84 1.77 1.81
N LEU A 79 -8.62 2.60 2.50
CA LEU A 79 -9.43 3.64 1.86
C LEU A 79 -8.67 4.96 2.00
N ILE A 80 -8.37 5.60 0.87
CA ILE A 80 -7.74 6.92 0.83
C ILE A 80 -8.78 7.96 0.40
N GLU A 81 -8.74 9.15 0.99
CA GLU A 81 -9.67 10.24 0.66
C GLU A 81 -9.23 11.07 -0.56
N GLY A 82 -8.19 10.63 -1.29
CA GLY A 82 -7.66 11.32 -2.47
C GLY A 82 -6.73 12.47 -2.10
N GLY A 83 -5.77 12.78 -2.98
CA GLY A 83 -4.74 13.80 -2.78
C GLY A 83 -4.32 14.49 -4.07
#